data_AF-A0A9D4MT08-F1
#
_entry.id   AF-A0A9D4MT08-F1
#
_cell.length_a   1.000
_cell.length_b   1.000
_cell.length_c   1.000
_cell.angle_alpha   90.00
_cell.angle_beta   90.00
_cell.angle_gamma   90.00
#
_symmetry.space_group_name_H-M   'P 1'
#
loop_
_entity.id
_entity.type
_entity.pdbx_description
1 polymer ?
#
loop_
_entity_poly.entity_id
_entity_poly.type
_entity_poly.pdbx_seq_one_letter_code
_entity_poly.pdbx_strand_id
1 'polypeptide(L)'
;MKVVAVFFVAFVAIAVGSDLVIYDSTSQPKCTLVGPRSPTYDCRWHAGLDMADHIVEKGRIIAYKIQWFAGGWSDWFVPGLNDLDIKFNIDASPCTPPVKAKSLRRWWSYFYDHNHQFIICKPN
;
A
#
# COMPACT_ATOMS: atom_id res chain seq x y z
N MET A 1 10.01 46.31 50.46
CA MET A 1 10.14 46.25 48.99
C MET A 1 9.29 45.08 48.48
N LYS A 2 8.20 45.34 47.76
CA LYS A 2 7.42 44.30 47.09
C LYS A 2 7.62 44.50 45.59
N VAL A 3 8.32 43.57 44.94
CA VAL A 3 8.50 43.55 43.49
C VAL A 3 7.30 42.79 42.92
N VAL A 4 6.46 43.48 42.16
CA VAL A 4 5.34 42.87 41.42
C VAL A 4 5.89 42.44 40.07
N ALA A 5 5.98 41.12 39.84
CA ALA A 5 6.32 40.57 38.54
C ALA A 5 5.07 40.57 37.64
N VAL A 6 5.08 41.39 36.60
CA VAL A 6 4.04 41.41 35.57
C VAL A 6 4.47 40.47 34.45
N PHE A 7 3.82 39.31 34.35
CA PHE A 7 4.00 38.38 33.22
C PHE A 7 3.16 38.85 32.04
N PHE A 8 3.83 39.38 31.00
CA PHE A 8 3.22 39.63 29.70
C PHE A 8 3.05 38.30 28.96
N VAL A 9 1.82 37.79 28.88
CA VAL A 9 1.48 36.67 27.99
C VAL A 9 1.23 37.26 26.60
N ALA A 10 2.20 37.13 25.70
CA ALA A 10 2.04 37.48 24.30
C ALA A 10 1.19 36.40 23.61
N PHE A 11 -0.07 36.72 23.33
CA PHE A 11 -0.91 35.92 22.42
C PHE A 11 -0.40 36.11 21.00
N VAL A 12 0.29 35.10 20.46
CA VAL A 12 0.62 35.04 19.04
C VAL A 12 -0.66 34.67 18.28
N ALA A 13 -1.28 35.66 17.63
CA ALA A 13 -2.35 35.42 16.68
C ALA A 13 -1.76 34.73 15.44
N ILE A 14 -2.04 33.45 15.28
CA ILE A 14 -1.70 32.71 14.05
C ILE A 14 -2.66 33.21 12.96
N ALA A 15 -2.17 34.10 12.09
CA ALA A 15 -2.87 34.46 10.88
C ALA A 15 -2.93 33.22 9.98
N VAL A 16 -4.12 32.59 9.89
CA VAL A 16 -4.37 31.54 8.91
C VAL A 16 -4.48 32.23 7.56
N GLY A 17 -3.37 32.30 6.82
CA GLY A 17 -3.37 32.82 5.46
C GLY A 17 -4.17 31.89 4.57
N SER A 18 -5.34 32.34 4.09
CA SER A 18 -6.00 31.68 2.97
C SER A 18 -5.18 32.00 1.72
N ASP A 19 -4.55 30.99 1.15
CA ASP A 19 -4.06 31.13 -0.22
C ASP A 19 -5.26 31.26 -1.17
N LEU A 20 -5.03 31.83 -2.36
CA LEU A 20 -6.05 31.96 -3.40
C LEU A 20 -6.06 30.71 -4.32
N VAL A 21 -5.57 29.57 -3.83
CA VAL A 21 -5.43 28.37 -4.65
C VAL A 21 -6.77 27.64 -4.70
N ILE A 22 -7.23 27.36 -5.91
CA ILE A 22 -8.36 26.47 -6.13
C ILE A 22 -7.84 25.02 -6.08
N TYR A 23 -8.18 24.32 -5.00
CA TYR A 23 -7.83 22.93 -4.80
C TYR A 23 -8.83 22.02 -5.53
N ASP A 24 -8.60 21.77 -6.83
CA ASP A 24 -9.32 20.72 -7.55
C ASP A 24 -8.64 19.36 -7.35
N SER A 25 -9.18 18.56 -6.43
CA SER A 25 -8.74 17.19 -6.16
C SER A 25 -9.62 16.14 -6.85
N THR A 26 -10.53 16.53 -7.74
CA THR A 26 -11.49 15.59 -8.36
C THR A 26 -10.78 14.56 -9.24
N SER A 27 -9.70 14.97 -9.91
CA SER A 27 -8.86 14.12 -10.76
C SER A 27 -7.89 13.22 -9.99
N GLN A 28 -7.71 13.43 -8.68
CA GLN A 28 -6.76 12.64 -7.89
C GLN A 28 -7.37 11.30 -7.46
N PRO A 29 -6.65 10.17 -7.60
CA PRO A 29 -7.15 8.89 -7.14
C PRO A 29 -7.28 8.87 -5.62
N LYS A 30 -8.35 8.24 -5.11
CA LYS A 30 -8.50 7.99 -3.67
C LYS A 30 -7.74 6.74 -3.28
N CYS A 31 -6.85 6.91 -2.31
CA CYS A 31 -6.04 5.81 -1.78
C CYS A 31 -6.49 5.45 -0.37
N THR A 32 -6.60 4.15 -0.07
CA THR A 32 -7.01 3.66 1.25
C THR A 32 -6.13 2.51 1.70
N LEU A 33 -5.87 2.45 3.02
CA LEU A 33 -5.27 1.29 3.65
C LEU A 33 -6.32 0.20 3.78
N VAL A 34 -5.98 -1.00 3.36
CA VAL A 34 -6.83 -2.18 3.35
C VAL A 34 -6.15 -3.30 4.13
N GLY A 35 -6.87 -3.85 5.11
CA GLY A 35 -6.44 -5.00 5.91
C GLY A 35 -6.31 -4.70 7.41
N PRO A 36 -5.78 -5.67 8.17
CA PRO A 36 -5.24 -6.96 7.72
C PRO A 36 -6.31 -7.88 7.10
N ARG A 37 -5.95 -8.61 6.05
CA ARG A 37 -6.78 -9.61 5.37
C ARG A 37 -6.18 -11.00 5.56
N SER A 38 -7.05 -12.00 5.66
CA SER A 38 -6.67 -13.42 5.61
C SER A 38 -6.18 -13.81 4.21
N PRO A 39 -5.52 -14.97 4.03
CA PRO A 39 -5.09 -15.45 2.73
C PRO A 39 -6.26 -15.53 1.74
N THR A 40 -6.00 -15.10 0.51
CA THR A 40 -7.04 -15.05 -0.53
C THR A 40 -7.29 -16.39 -1.21
N TYR A 41 -6.29 -17.27 -1.24
CA TYR A 41 -6.24 -18.47 -2.07
C TYR A 41 -6.56 -18.25 -3.55
N ASP A 42 -6.38 -17.00 -4.03
CA ASP A 42 -6.59 -16.64 -5.42
C ASP A 42 -5.29 -16.79 -6.20
N CYS A 43 -5.24 -17.79 -7.08
CA CYS A 43 -4.01 -18.13 -7.78
C CYS A 43 -3.52 -17.02 -8.73
N ARG A 44 -4.36 -16.01 -9.02
CA ARG A 44 -3.98 -14.82 -9.81
C ARG A 44 -2.92 -13.98 -9.13
N TRP A 45 -2.72 -14.09 -7.82
CA TRP A 45 -1.59 -13.47 -7.12
C TRP A 45 -0.23 -14.04 -7.56
N HIS A 46 -0.21 -15.23 -8.15
CA HIS A 46 1.00 -15.81 -8.76
C HIS A 46 1.25 -15.34 -10.20
N ALA A 47 0.44 -14.44 -10.78
CA ALA A 47 0.54 -13.97 -12.17
C ALA A 47 1.88 -13.30 -12.55
N GLY A 48 2.82 -13.18 -11.61
CA GLY A 48 4.19 -12.76 -11.85
C GLY A 48 4.38 -11.30 -11.51
N LEU A 49 4.93 -10.53 -12.46
CA LEU A 49 5.23 -9.11 -12.29
C LEU A 49 4.04 -8.18 -12.58
N ASP A 50 2.96 -8.68 -13.16
CA ASP A 50 1.92 -7.82 -13.73
C ASP A 50 0.52 -8.00 -13.12
N MET A 51 -0.16 -6.86 -12.98
CA MET A 51 -1.61 -6.62 -12.91
C MET A 51 -2.48 -7.44 -11.96
N ALA A 52 -1.92 -8.23 -11.04
CA ALA A 52 -2.72 -8.96 -10.07
C ALA A 52 -3.62 -8.03 -9.25
N ASP A 53 -3.12 -6.86 -8.85
CA ASP A 53 -3.89 -5.80 -8.21
C ASP A 53 -5.03 -5.24 -9.07
N HIS A 54 -4.77 -4.95 -10.33
CA HIS A 54 -5.78 -4.45 -11.26
C HIS A 54 -6.89 -5.49 -11.53
N ILE A 55 -6.54 -6.78 -11.55
CA ILE A 55 -7.47 -7.88 -11.82
C ILE A 55 -8.27 -8.27 -10.57
N VAL A 56 -7.59 -8.43 -9.43
CA VAL A 56 -8.19 -8.94 -8.18
C VAL A 56 -8.83 -7.80 -7.40
N GLU A 57 -8.12 -6.69 -7.20
CA GLU A 57 -8.56 -5.59 -6.33
C GLU A 57 -9.21 -4.43 -7.08
N LYS A 58 -9.15 -4.43 -8.43
CA LYS A 58 -9.68 -3.38 -9.31
C LYS A 58 -9.12 -2.00 -8.96
N GLY A 59 -7.82 -1.94 -8.72
CA GLY A 59 -7.10 -0.71 -8.39
C GLY A 59 -5.60 -0.95 -8.41
N ARG A 60 -4.83 0.12 -8.16
CA ARG A 60 -3.38 0.04 -8.13
C ARG A 60 -2.90 -0.06 -6.69
N ILE A 61 -2.26 -1.17 -6.33
CA ILE A 61 -1.58 -1.27 -5.04
C ILE A 61 -0.31 -0.43 -5.12
N ILE A 62 -0.11 0.48 -4.16
CA ILE A 62 1.07 1.36 -4.11
C ILE A 62 2.09 0.93 -3.06
N ALA A 63 1.66 0.19 -2.04
CA ALA A 63 2.52 -0.41 -1.03
C ALA A 63 1.79 -1.56 -0.34
N TYR A 64 2.51 -2.57 0.12
CA TYR A 64 1.93 -3.68 0.88
C TYR A 64 2.86 -4.29 1.93
N LYS A 65 2.27 -5.01 2.89
CA LYS A 65 2.96 -5.81 3.91
C LYS A 65 2.39 -7.23 3.93
N ILE A 66 3.25 -8.18 4.27
CA ILE A 66 2.90 -9.60 4.42
C ILE A 66 3.22 -10.01 5.85
N GLN A 67 2.34 -10.76 6.48
CA GLN A 67 2.61 -11.40 7.76
C GLN A 67 3.15 -12.81 7.50
N TRP A 68 4.40 -13.07 7.86
CA TRP A 68 5.03 -14.37 7.71
C TRP A 68 4.43 -15.40 8.68
N PHE A 69 4.63 -16.69 8.41
CA PHE A 69 4.14 -17.77 9.28
C PHE A 69 4.66 -17.70 10.73
N ALA A 70 5.80 -17.04 10.96
CA ALA A 70 6.31 -16.73 12.31
C ALA A 70 5.53 -15.62 13.04
N GLY A 71 4.48 -15.05 12.41
CA GLY A 71 3.63 -13.98 12.95
C GLY A 71 4.15 -12.56 12.73
N GLY A 72 5.42 -12.40 12.34
CA GLY A 72 6.03 -11.10 12.05
C GLY A 72 5.57 -10.50 10.72
N TRP A 73 5.26 -9.21 10.73
CA TRP A 73 5.00 -8.45 9.51
C TRP A 73 6.31 -8.05 8.83
N SER A 74 6.36 -8.10 7.50
CA SER A 74 7.42 -7.50 6.70
C SER A 74 7.50 -5.98 6.87
N ASP A 75 8.53 -5.35 6.33
CA ASP A 75 8.49 -3.93 5.97
C ASP A 75 7.52 -3.69 4.79
N TRP A 76 7.35 -2.43 4.41
CA TRP A 76 6.58 -2.07 3.22
C TRP A 76 7.31 -2.47 1.95
N PHE A 77 6.64 -3.28 1.13
CA PHE A 77 7.00 -3.53 -0.25
C PHE A 77 6.29 -2.51 -1.15
N VAL A 78 7.04 -1.89 -2.04
CA VAL A 78 6.57 -0.90 -3.01
C VAL A 78 6.76 -1.47 -4.41
N PRO A 79 5.66 -1.68 -5.18
CA PRO A 79 5.70 -2.12 -6.55
C PRO A 79 6.75 -1.44 -7.43
N GLY A 80 7.72 -2.23 -7.91
CA GLY A 80 8.80 -1.79 -8.81
C GLY A 80 10.03 -1.21 -8.09
N LEU A 81 10.04 -1.14 -6.76
CA LEU A 81 11.16 -0.61 -5.98
C LEU A 81 11.89 -1.71 -5.19
N ASN A 82 11.19 -2.40 -4.29
CA ASN A 82 11.77 -3.42 -3.41
C ASN A 82 10.90 -4.68 -3.32
N ASP A 83 10.03 -4.90 -4.31
CA ASP A 83 8.94 -5.87 -4.20
C ASP A 83 9.13 -7.14 -5.03
N LEU A 84 10.31 -7.36 -5.63
CA LEU A 84 10.63 -8.60 -6.32
C LEU A 84 10.92 -9.73 -5.33
N ASP A 85 10.21 -10.85 -5.49
CA ASP A 85 10.44 -12.06 -4.69
C ASP A 85 11.77 -12.69 -5.10
N ILE A 86 12.49 -13.23 -4.11
CA ILE A 86 13.69 -14.04 -4.35
C ILE A 86 13.35 -15.39 -5.01
N LYS A 87 12.10 -15.84 -4.87
CA LYS A 87 11.57 -17.02 -5.54
C LYS A 87 10.91 -16.66 -6.87
N PHE A 88 10.76 -17.65 -7.73
CA PHE A 88 10.08 -17.56 -9.01
C PHE A 88 9.03 -18.67 -9.13
N ASN A 89 8.09 -18.53 -10.07
CA ASN A 89 7.11 -19.57 -10.36
C ASN A 89 7.80 -20.74 -11.09
N ILE A 90 7.92 -21.89 -10.45
CA ILE A 90 8.59 -23.06 -11.03
C ILE A 90 7.77 -23.62 -12.20
N ASP A 91 6.50 -23.91 -11.92
CA ASP A 91 5.57 -24.52 -12.87
C ASP A 91 4.58 -23.50 -13.44
N ALA A 92 3.98 -23.87 -14.57
CA ALA A 92 2.85 -23.13 -15.12
C ALA A 92 1.59 -23.44 -14.31
N SER A 93 0.69 -22.46 -14.19
CA SER A 93 -0.61 -22.66 -13.53
C SER A 93 -1.75 -22.21 -14.44
N PRO A 94 -2.86 -22.98 -14.52
CA PRO A 94 -4.01 -22.69 -15.38
C PRO A 94 -4.90 -21.54 -14.85
N CYS A 95 -4.34 -20.59 -14.10
CA CYS A 95 -5.03 -19.37 -13.71
C CYS A 95 -5.47 -18.56 -14.94
N THR A 96 -6.35 -17.58 -14.74
CA THR A 96 -6.72 -16.62 -15.79
C THR A 96 -6.36 -15.20 -15.32
N PRO A 97 -5.32 -14.57 -15.90
CA PRO A 97 -4.43 -15.09 -16.94
C PRO A 97 -3.50 -16.21 -16.44
N PRO A 98 -2.99 -17.07 -17.33
CA PRO A 98 -2.16 -18.20 -16.94
C PRO A 98 -0.82 -17.73 -16.39
N VAL A 99 -0.36 -18.42 -15.34
CA VAL A 99 0.97 -18.20 -14.77
C VAL A 99 1.98 -18.97 -15.62
N LYS A 100 2.99 -18.28 -16.13
CA LYS A 100 4.07 -18.91 -16.90
C LYS A 100 5.04 -19.65 -15.96
N ALA A 101 5.47 -20.84 -16.36
CA ALA A 101 6.60 -21.51 -15.71
C ALA A 101 7.87 -20.65 -15.83
N LYS A 102 8.78 -20.81 -14.87
CA LYS A 102 10.06 -20.11 -14.78
C LYS A 102 9.95 -18.57 -14.88
N SER A 103 8.90 -17.99 -14.28
CA SER A 103 8.63 -16.55 -14.33
C SER A 103 8.92 -15.85 -13.01
N LEU A 104 9.46 -14.63 -13.08
CA LEU A 104 9.61 -13.75 -11.92
C LEU A 104 8.24 -13.38 -11.33
N ARG A 105 8.22 -13.13 -10.02
CA ARG A 105 7.03 -12.71 -9.29
C ARG A 105 7.38 -11.67 -8.24
N ARG A 106 6.37 -10.94 -7.79
CA ARG A 106 6.50 -10.01 -6.66
C ARG A 106 6.20 -10.72 -5.34
N TRP A 107 6.60 -10.10 -4.23
CA TRP A 107 6.27 -10.58 -2.88
C TRP A 107 4.74 -10.67 -2.66
N TRP A 108 3.91 -9.90 -3.36
CA TRP A 108 2.45 -10.03 -3.27
C TRP A 108 1.91 -11.41 -3.65
N SER A 109 2.74 -12.30 -4.21
CA SER A 109 2.35 -13.67 -4.54
C SER A 109 2.00 -14.47 -3.29
N TYR A 110 2.50 -14.05 -2.12
CA TYR A 110 2.13 -14.59 -0.82
C TYR A 110 0.77 -14.09 -0.32
N PHE A 111 0.06 -13.20 -1.00
CA PHE A 111 -1.35 -12.90 -0.66
C PHE A 111 -2.26 -14.12 -0.87
N TYR A 112 -1.77 -15.12 -1.63
CA TYR A 112 -2.41 -16.41 -1.79
C TYR A 112 -2.56 -17.15 -0.45
N ASP A 113 -1.48 -17.23 0.36
CA ASP A 113 -1.36 -18.11 1.53
C ASP A 113 -0.98 -17.40 2.85
N HIS A 114 -0.73 -16.09 2.83
CA HIS A 114 -0.38 -15.30 4.00
C HIS A 114 -1.39 -14.19 4.28
N ASN A 115 -1.49 -13.79 5.55
CA ASN A 115 -2.17 -12.57 5.91
C ASN A 115 -1.42 -11.38 5.31
N HIS A 116 -2.15 -10.37 4.86
CA HIS A 116 -1.57 -9.23 4.16
C HIS A 116 -2.35 -7.94 4.42
N GLN A 117 -1.71 -6.81 4.17
CA GLN A 117 -2.37 -5.49 4.12
C GLN A 117 -1.71 -4.65 3.05
N PHE A 118 -2.44 -3.70 2.47
CA PHE A 118 -1.94 -2.90 1.37
C PHE A 118 -2.62 -1.55 1.28
N ILE A 119 -1.96 -0.59 0.65
CA ILE A 119 -2.54 0.69 0.27
C ILE A 119 -2.92 0.59 -1.21
N ILE A 120 -4.18 0.82 -1.54
CA ILE A 120 -4.70 0.77 -2.91
C ILE A 120 -5.28 2.12 -3.31
N CYS A 121 -4.95 2.56 -4.53
CA CYS A 121 -5.51 3.76 -5.14
C CYS A 121 -6.49 3.37 -6.25
N LYS A 122 -7.66 4.00 -6.25
CA LYS A 122 -8.71 3.81 -7.27
C LYS A 122 -9.10 5.17 -7.89
N PRO A 123 -9.52 5.19 -9.17
CA PRO A 123 -10.12 6.38 -9.76
C PRO A 123 -11.32 6.83 -8.92
N ASN A 124 -11.54 8.14 -8.86
CA ASN A 124 -12.75 8.73 -8.25
C ASN A 124 -14.00 8.47 -9.07
#